data_AF-A0A2V7JM40-F1
#
_entry.id   AF-A0A2V7JM40-F1
#
_cell.length_a   1.000
_cell.length_b   1.000
_cell.length_c   1.000
_cell.angle_alpha   90.00
_cell.angle_beta   90.00
_cell.angle_gamma   90.00
#
_symmetry.space_group_name_H-M   'P 1'
#
loop_
_entity.id
_entity.type
_entity.pdbx_description
1 polymer ?
#
loop_
_entity_poly.entity_id
_entity_poly.type
_entity_poly.pdbx_seq_one_letter_code
_entity_poly.pdbx_strand_id
1 'polypeptide(L)'
;MSTFAVAAVFMLGGAAARAQQVVKLGEGETLTISGFINGTLFNDVGLFSSFGLGQNAEIAAAPGVAVTSQPGVDRGIFDGDVRNTRLNFTFNAPAVLGKWAPRATIEADFFGAFNGGTPFGDEQPQFRVRHAFVDLSNGRTTLRIGQYWAPLFGETAAFIPVSVTHIAFPVGLGASMIGWRFPGVFLFHDLTPTNPLKLQLEVA
;
A
#
# COMPACT_ATOMS: atom_id res chain seq x y z
N MET A 1 24.41 12.34 -43.08
CA MET A 1 23.34 13.19 -42.52
C MET A 1 22.92 12.56 -41.21
N SER A 2 23.29 13.15 -40.06
CA SER A 2 22.94 12.61 -38.73
C SER A 2 21.87 13.47 -38.08
N THR A 3 20.70 12.90 -37.84
CA THR A 3 19.63 13.54 -37.05
C THR A 3 19.76 13.07 -35.61
N PHE A 4 20.20 13.99 -34.74
CA PHE A 4 20.16 13.83 -33.28
C PHE A 4 18.70 13.99 -32.81
N ALA A 5 18.16 12.98 -32.14
CA ALA A 5 16.91 13.10 -31.41
C ALA A 5 17.19 13.75 -30.05
N VAL A 6 16.58 14.91 -29.79
CA VAL A 6 16.67 15.62 -28.52
C VAL A 6 15.67 14.99 -27.55
N ALA A 7 16.17 14.30 -26.53
CA ALA A 7 15.36 13.89 -25.38
C ALA A 7 15.16 15.12 -24.47
N ALA A 8 13.95 15.67 -24.47
CA ALA A 8 13.56 16.71 -23.53
C ALA A 8 13.31 16.09 -22.15
N VAL A 9 14.29 16.21 -21.25
CA VAL A 9 14.11 15.90 -19.83
C VAL A 9 13.36 17.07 -19.20
N PHE A 10 12.08 16.88 -18.90
CA PHE A 10 11.33 17.81 -18.06
C PHE A 10 11.83 17.71 -16.60
N MET A 11 12.82 18.53 -16.26
CA MET A 11 13.18 18.81 -14.87
C MET A 11 12.13 19.75 -14.28
N LEU A 12 11.01 19.19 -13.80
CA LEU A 12 10.07 19.93 -12.96
C LEU A 12 10.77 20.22 -11.63
N GLY A 13 11.16 21.47 -11.42
CA GLY A 13 11.65 21.98 -10.15
C GLY A 13 10.59 21.75 -9.07
N GLY A 14 10.79 20.73 -8.25
CA GLY A 14 9.92 20.45 -7.11
C GLY A 14 10.12 21.52 -6.04
N ALA A 15 9.19 22.47 -5.96
CA ALA A 15 8.88 23.01 -4.65
C ALA A 15 8.56 21.82 -3.74
N ALA A 16 9.16 21.76 -2.56
CA ALA A 16 8.85 20.73 -1.56
C ALA A 16 7.41 20.94 -1.05
N ALA A 17 6.43 20.61 -1.88
CA ALA A 17 5.06 20.45 -1.47
C ALA A 17 5.06 19.32 -0.44
N ARG A 18 4.74 19.65 0.81
CA ARG A 18 4.50 18.63 1.83
C ARG A 18 3.35 17.78 1.30
N ALA A 19 3.61 16.53 0.92
CA ALA A 19 2.61 15.56 0.48
C ALA A 19 1.62 15.14 1.59
N GLN A 20 1.57 15.92 2.67
CA GLN A 20 0.83 15.67 3.88
C GLN A 20 0.17 16.97 4.34
N GLN A 21 -1.14 16.93 4.49
CA GLN A 21 -1.94 18.04 4.99
C GLN A 21 -2.55 17.66 6.34
N VAL A 22 -2.38 18.53 7.33
CA VAL A 22 -3.04 18.40 8.64
C VAL A 22 -4.20 19.38 8.68
N VAL A 23 -5.41 18.85 8.83
CA VAL A 23 -6.67 19.57 8.98
C VAL A 23 -7.10 19.48 10.44
N LYS A 24 -7.45 20.61 11.05
CA LYS A 24 -8.06 20.63 12.39
C LYS A 24 -9.55 20.36 12.25
N LEU A 25 -10.07 19.39 13.00
CA LEU A 25 -11.48 19.00 12.94
C LEU A 25 -12.31 19.57 14.12
N GLY A 26 -11.66 19.89 15.24
CA GLY A 26 -12.29 20.37 16.48
C GLY A 26 -11.28 20.85 17.51
N GLU A 27 -11.65 20.81 18.80
CA GLU A 27 -10.77 21.17 19.92
C GLU A 27 -9.75 20.05 20.20
N GLY A 28 -8.72 19.99 19.37
CA GLY A 28 -7.59 19.06 19.52
C GLY A 28 -7.64 17.85 18.61
N GLU A 29 -8.74 17.62 17.90
CA GLU A 29 -8.83 16.60 16.84
C GLU A 29 -8.16 17.06 15.55
N THR A 30 -7.41 16.16 14.94
CA THR A 30 -6.72 16.40 13.66
C THR A 30 -6.97 15.27 12.68
N LEU A 31 -7.13 15.62 11.42
CA LEU A 31 -7.04 14.72 10.28
C LEU A 31 -5.76 15.01 9.53
N THR A 32 -4.90 14.01 9.42
CA THR A 32 -3.78 14.01 8.49
C THR A 32 -4.17 13.26 7.24
N ILE A 33 -4.10 13.95 6.10
CA ILE A 33 -4.22 13.35 4.76
C ILE A 33 -2.80 13.21 4.21
N SER A 34 -2.40 11.99 3.86
CA SER A 34 -1.08 11.68 3.30
C SER A 34 -1.18 10.59 2.25
N GLY A 35 -0.09 10.31 1.55
CA GLY A 35 -0.06 9.26 0.55
C GLY A 35 0.98 9.53 -0.53
N PHE A 36 0.82 8.86 -1.66
CA PHE A 36 1.63 9.10 -2.84
C PHE A 36 0.86 8.71 -4.10
N ILE A 37 1.17 9.38 -5.21
CA ILE A 37 0.74 9.00 -6.55
C ILE A 37 1.81 8.09 -7.13
N ASN A 38 1.43 6.95 -7.68
CA ASN A 38 2.32 6.04 -8.37
C ASN A 38 1.79 5.79 -9.78
N GLY A 39 2.60 6.14 -10.77
CA GLY A 39 2.40 5.76 -12.15
C GLY A 39 3.58 4.92 -12.60
N THR A 40 3.30 3.78 -13.22
CA THR A 40 4.31 2.86 -13.73
C THR A 40 4.05 2.65 -15.22
N LEU A 41 5.10 2.64 -16.03
CA LEU A 41 5.07 2.22 -17.43
C LEU A 41 6.01 1.04 -17.54
N PHE A 42 5.61 0.01 -18.27
CA PHE A 42 6.37 -1.24 -18.34
C PHE A 42 6.38 -1.83 -19.74
N ASN A 43 7.41 -2.64 -20.00
CA ASN A 43 7.52 -3.45 -21.19
C ASN A 43 7.92 -4.88 -20.80
N ASP A 44 6.99 -5.80 -20.96
CA ASP A 44 7.19 -7.20 -20.56
C ASP A 44 7.30 -8.12 -21.77
N VAL A 45 8.20 -9.10 -21.70
CA VAL A 45 8.43 -10.10 -22.76
C VAL A 45 7.91 -11.48 -22.36
N GLY A 46 6.81 -11.52 -21.60
CA GLY A 46 6.17 -12.74 -21.11
C GLY A 46 4.98 -12.44 -20.22
N LEU A 47 4.13 -13.46 -20.00
CA LEU A 47 2.94 -13.40 -19.15
C LEU A 47 3.15 -14.34 -17.95
N PHE A 48 3.00 -13.84 -16.74
CA PHE A 48 3.35 -14.55 -15.51
C PHE A 48 2.14 -14.90 -14.62
N SER A 49 0.96 -14.31 -14.84
CA SER A 49 -0.26 -14.58 -14.06
C SER A 49 -1.57 -14.12 -14.76
N SER A 50 -2.71 -14.28 -14.08
CA SER A 50 -4.02 -13.71 -14.47
C SER A 50 -4.14 -12.24 -14.08
N PHE A 51 -4.93 -11.47 -14.85
CA PHE A 51 -5.11 -10.02 -14.66
C PHE A 51 -5.74 -9.63 -13.32
N GLY A 52 -5.27 -8.52 -12.74
CA GLY A 52 -5.96 -7.83 -11.65
C GLY A 52 -5.55 -8.19 -10.22
N LEU A 53 -4.50 -8.99 -10.02
CA LEU A 53 -4.07 -9.41 -8.67
C LEU A 53 -2.83 -8.67 -8.12
N GLY A 54 -2.23 -7.73 -8.86
CA GLY A 54 -1.03 -7.02 -8.41
C GLY A 54 -0.58 -5.92 -9.37
N GLN A 55 0.62 -5.37 -9.12
CA GLN A 55 1.26 -4.38 -10.00
C GLN A 55 1.66 -5.07 -11.32
N ASN A 56 1.08 -4.65 -12.44
CA ASN A 56 1.28 -5.32 -13.73
C ASN A 56 2.74 -5.23 -14.20
N ALA A 57 3.45 -4.16 -13.85
CA ALA A 57 4.88 -3.98 -14.15
C ALA A 57 5.81 -5.00 -13.48
N GLU A 58 5.34 -5.72 -12.46
CA GLU A 58 6.13 -6.71 -11.73
C GLU A 58 5.68 -8.14 -12.07
N ILE A 59 4.38 -8.31 -12.37
CA ILE A 59 3.79 -9.58 -12.80
C ILE A 59 2.83 -9.27 -13.96
N ALA A 60 3.38 -9.33 -15.18
CA ALA A 60 2.63 -9.16 -16.41
C ALA A 60 1.48 -10.17 -16.51
N ALA A 61 0.26 -9.69 -16.75
CA ALA A 61 -0.93 -10.53 -16.78
C ALA A 61 -1.45 -10.80 -18.19
N ALA A 62 -1.99 -12.01 -18.42
CA ALA A 62 -2.68 -12.38 -19.65
C ALA A 62 -4.18 -12.05 -19.55
N PRO A 63 -4.73 -11.08 -20.31
CA PRO A 63 -6.18 -10.86 -20.34
C PRO A 63 -6.84 -11.96 -21.19
N GLY A 64 -7.74 -12.74 -20.60
CA GLY A 64 -8.71 -13.56 -21.34
C GLY A 64 -8.20 -14.74 -22.18
N VAL A 65 -6.90 -15.05 -22.14
CA VAL A 65 -6.33 -16.21 -22.83
C VAL A 65 -5.66 -17.10 -21.78
N ALA A 66 -5.90 -18.41 -21.84
CA ALA A 66 -5.14 -19.36 -21.05
C ALA A 66 -3.64 -19.06 -21.17
N VAL A 67 -2.83 -19.42 -20.16
CA VAL A 67 -1.36 -19.24 -20.08
C VAL A 67 -0.59 -19.91 -21.26
N THR A 68 -1.30 -20.33 -22.30
CA THR A 68 -0.85 -20.97 -23.53
C THR A 68 -0.49 -19.99 -24.65
N SER A 69 -0.75 -18.69 -24.52
CA SER A 69 -0.45 -17.69 -25.57
C SER A 69 0.58 -16.65 -25.12
N GLN A 70 1.74 -17.13 -24.66
CA GLN A 70 2.90 -16.29 -24.39
C GLN A 70 3.27 -15.47 -25.65
N PRO A 71 3.59 -14.17 -25.52
CA PRO A 71 4.24 -13.43 -26.58
C PRO A 71 5.51 -14.17 -27.02
N GLY A 72 5.83 -14.10 -28.32
CA GLY A 72 7.14 -14.53 -28.80
C GLY A 72 8.26 -13.70 -28.14
N VAL A 73 9.49 -14.23 -28.11
CA VAL A 73 10.67 -13.54 -27.54
C VAL A 73 11.01 -12.20 -28.22
N ASP A 74 10.37 -11.93 -29.35
CA ASP A 74 10.46 -10.73 -30.17
C ASP A 74 9.29 -9.75 -29.96
N ARG A 75 8.31 -10.08 -29.10
CA ARG A 75 7.11 -9.27 -28.87
C ARG A 75 7.02 -8.82 -27.42
N GLY A 76 7.18 -7.51 -27.21
CA GLY A 76 6.93 -6.87 -25.92
C GLY A 76 5.46 -6.47 -25.75
N ILE A 77 4.98 -6.54 -24.52
CA ILE A 77 3.71 -5.97 -24.07
C ILE A 77 4.03 -4.64 -23.42
N PHE A 78 3.51 -3.54 -23.96
CA PHE A 78 3.68 -2.22 -23.37
C PHE A 78 2.36 -1.77 -22.75
N ASP A 79 2.39 -1.38 -21.49
CA ASP A 79 1.23 -0.89 -20.76
C ASP A 79 1.68 -0.04 -19.56
N GLY A 80 0.72 0.51 -18.82
CA GLY A 80 0.94 1.30 -17.63
C GLY A 80 -0.06 0.99 -16.52
N ASP A 81 0.31 1.36 -15.30
CA ASP A 81 -0.51 1.12 -14.11
C ASP A 81 -0.41 2.31 -13.15
N VAL A 82 -1.56 2.73 -12.62
CA VAL A 82 -1.69 3.78 -11.61
C VAL A 82 -2.25 3.27 -10.28
N ARG A 83 -2.58 1.99 -10.20
CA ARG A 83 -3.38 1.41 -9.12
C ARG A 83 -2.67 1.37 -7.77
N ASN A 84 -1.34 1.44 -7.78
CA ASN A 84 -0.53 1.53 -6.57
C ASN A 84 -0.48 2.94 -5.97
N THR A 85 -1.21 3.90 -6.53
CA THR A 85 -1.49 5.18 -5.85
C THR A 85 -2.14 4.91 -4.49
N ARG A 86 -1.61 5.50 -3.42
CA ARG A 86 -2.07 5.27 -2.04
C ARG A 86 -2.55 6.56 -1.39
N LEU A 87 -3.65 6.43 -0.68
CA LEU A 87 -4.25 7.47 0.14
C LEU A 87 -4.30 6.97 1.58
N ASN A 88 -3.93 7.84 2.52
CA ASN A 88 -3.97 7.57 3.94
C ASN A 88 -4.66 8.74 4.67
N PHE A 89 -5.61 8.38 5.51
CA PHE A 89 -6.34 9.29 6.39
C PHE A 89 -6.08 8.85 7.81
N THR A 90 -5.54 9.76 8.60
CA THR A 90 -5.20 9.50 9.99
C THR A 90 -5.89 10.53 10.86
N PHE A 91 -6.77 10.05 11.73
CA PHE A 91 -7.46 10.86 12.72
C PHE A 91 -6.73 10.71 14.06
N ASN A 92 -6.42 11.83 14.71
CA ASN A 92 -5.92 11.83 16.08
C ASN A 92 -6.84 12.69 16.94
N ALA A 93 -7.01 12.30 18.19
CA ALA A 93 -7.73 13.08 19.18
C ALA A 93 -6.93 13.14 20.50
N PRO A 94 -7.23 14.11 21.39
CA PRO A 94 -6.65 14.17 22.71
C PRO A 94 -6.95 12.90 23.54
N ALA A 95 -6.24 12.76 24.66
CA ALA A 95 -6.51 11.67 25.59
C ALA A 95 -7.94 11.74 26.15
N VAL A 96 -8.67 10.63 26.06
CA VAL A 96 -10.07 10.52 26.50
C VAL A 96 -10.21 9.79 27.84
N LEU A 97 -9.19 9.03 28.25
CA LEU A 97 -9.16 8.32 29.52
C LEU A 97 -7.73 8.35 30.10
N GLY A 98 -7.46 9.29 31.01
CA GLY A 98 -6.11 9.46 31.56
C GLY A 98 -5.10 9.79 30.44
N LYS A 99 -4.15 8.89 30.19
CA LYS A 99 -3.17 9.01 29.09
C LYS A 99 -3.60 8.34 27.79
N TRP A 100 -4.75 7.64 27.77
CA TRP A 100 -5.20 6.90 26.61
C TRP A 100 -5.80 7.83 25.56
N ALA A 101 -5.09 7.97 24.44
CA ALA A 101 -5.48 8.77 23.30
C ALA A 101 -5.94 7.86 22.14
N PRO A 102 -7.09 8.17 21.52
CA PRO A 102 -7.55 7.44 20.37
C PRO A 102 -6.92 7.97 19.08
N ARG A 103 -6.67 7.07 18.14
CA ARG A 103 -6.22 7.36 16.78
C ARG A 103 -6.92 6.41 15.82
N ALA A 104 -7.39 6.90 14.68
CA ALA A 104 -7.95 6.04 13.63
C ALA A 104 -7.15 6.18 12.34
N THR A 105 -6.98 5.08 11.60
CA THR A 105 -6.26 5.07 10.33
C THR A 105 -7.08 4.35 9.27
N ILE A 106 -7.25 5.00 8.12
CA ILE A 106 -7.76 4.39 6.90
C ILE A 106 -6.72 4.57 5.80
N GLU A 107 -6.21 3.47 5.26
CA GLU A 107 -5.31 3.45 4.11
C GLU A 107 -5.98 2.70 2.96
N ALA A 108 -5.86 3.20 1.75
CA ALA A 108 -6.41 2.58 0.56
C ALA A 108 -5.50 2.69 -0.66
N ASP A 109 -5.71 1.78 -1.62
CA ASP A 109 -5.15 1.77 -2.96
C ASP A 109 -6.25 1.53 -4.00
N PHE A 110 -5.87 1.43 -5.28
CA PHE A 110 -6.80 1.15 -6.37
C PHE A 110 -6.65 -0.26 -6.98
N PHE A 111 -6.17 -1.23 -6.20
CA PHE A 111 -6.09 -2.65 -6.57
C PHE A 111 -7.34 -3.44 -6.13
N GLY A 112 -8.49 -2.76 -6.05
CA GLY A 112 -9.78 -3.40 -5.79
C GLY A 112 -10.13 -4.42 -6.85
N ALA A 113 -10.96 -5.38 -6.46
CA ALA A 113 -11.42 -6.42 -7.36
C ALA A 113 -12.14 -5.78 -8.54
N PHE A 114 -11.79 -6.24 -9.73
CA PHE A 114 -12.42 -5.82 -10.96
C PHE A 114 -13.90 -6.22 -10.98
N ASN A 115 -14.81 -5.25 -11.01
CA ASN A 115 -16.26 -5.53 -11.01
C ASN A 115 -16.84 -5.50 -12.45
N GLY A 116 -16.18 -6.23 -13.36
CA GLY A 116 -16.40 -6.14 -14.80
C GLY A 116 -17.79 -6.54 -15.28
N GLY A 117 -18.39 -5.66 -16.10
CA GLY A 117 -19.55 -5.96 -16.96
C GLY A 117 -19.77 -4.96 -18.11
N THR A 118 -18.91 -3.95 -18.26
CA THR A 118 -19.10 -2.81 -19.18
C THR A 118 -17.82 -2.57 -20.01
N PRO A 119 -17.92 -1.94 -21.20
CA PRO A 119 -16.85 -1.92 -22.22
C PRO A 119 -15.55 -1.19 -21.86
N PHE A 120 -15.44 -0.60 -20.67
CA PHE A 120 -14.25 0.15 -20.21
C PHE A 120 -13.91 -0.18 -18.74
N GLY A 121 -14.23 -1.41 -18.31
CA GLY A 121 -13.99 -1.78 -16.92
C GLY A 121 -12.50 -1.72 -16.60
N ASP A 122 -11.66 -2.19 -17.53
CA ASP A 122 -10.21 -2.37 -17.46
C ASP A 122 -9.45 -1.08 -17.25
N GLU A 123 -10.03 0.04 -17.69
CA GLU A 123 -9.53 1.39 -17.43
C GLU A 123 -10.07 2.02 -16.14
N GLN A 124 -10.79 1.27 -15.28
CA GLN A 124 -11.36 1.76 -14.03
C GLN A 124 -10.68 1.13 -12.80
N PRO A 125 -9.58 1.73 -12.30
CA PRO A 125 -8.99 1.40 -11.00
C PRO A 125 -10.06 1.38 -9.89
N GLN A 126 -10.17 0.25 -9.20
CA GLN A 126 -11.18 0.06 -8.14
C GLN A 126 -10.58 0.31 -6.77
N PHE A 127 -11.28 1.07 -5.94
CA PHE A 127 -10.81 1.38 -4.58
C PHE A 127 -10.78 0.13 -3.69
N ARG A 128 -9.71 -0.02 -2.90
CA ARG A 128 -9.55 -1.11 -1.93
C ARG A 128 -8.98 -0.60 -0.63
N VAL A 129 -9.66 -0.94 0.46
CA VAL A 129 -9.16 -0.69 1.81
C VAL A 129 -7.98 -1.62 2.12
N ARG A 130 -6.85 -1.02 2.49
CA ARG A 130 -5.68 -1.71 3.00
C ARG A 130 -5.75 -1.77 4.52
N HIS A 131 -5.68 -0.63 5.18
CA HIS A 131 -5.81 -0.53 6.64
C HIS A 131 -7.10 0.19 7.00
N ALA A 132 -7.80 -0.30 8.02
CA ALA A 132 -8.96 0.37 8.59
C ALA A 132 -9.07 -0.03 10.06
N PHE A 133 -8.45 0.74 10.95
CA PHE A 133 -8.38 0.40 12.36
C PHE A 133 -8.42 1.64 13.26
N VAL A 134 -8.74 1.39 14.52
CA VAL A 134 -8.66 2.35 15.62
C VAL A 134 -7.67 1.84 16.66
N ASP A 135 -6.81 2.72 17.13
CA ASP A 135 -5.92 2.55 18.25
C ASP A 135 -6.45 3.32 19.45
N LEU A 136 -6.34 2.70 20.62
CA LEU A 136 -6.34 3.38 21.90
C LEU A 136 -4.98 3.13 22.54
N SER A 137 -4.17 4.19 22.72
CA SER A 137 -2.80 4.07 23.21
C SER A 137 -2.51 5.00 24.38
N ASN A 138 -1.75 4.52 25.36
CA ASN A 138 -1.23 5.34 26.47
C ASN A 138 0.27 5.70 26.32
N GLY A 139 0.85 5.44 25.14
CA GLY A 139 2.26 5.65 24.84
C GLY A 139 3.18 4.48 25.20
N ARG A 140 2.68 3.43 25.85
CA ARG A 140 3.41 2.17 26.10
C ARG A 140 2.63 0.93 25.67
N THR A 141 1.32 0.96 25.86
CA THR A 141 0.40 -0.08 25.43
C THR A 141 -0.57 0.51 24.44
N THR A 142 -0.81 -0.22 23.35
CA THR A 142 -1.79 0.13 22.31
C THR A 142 -2.73 -1.05 22.11
N LEU A 143 -4.03 -0.80 22.26
CA LEU A 143 -5.08 -1.69 21.80
C LEU A 143 -5.52 -1.23 20.42
N ARG A 144 -5.46 -2.11 19.42
CA ARG A 144 -5.90 -1.86 18.05
C ARG A 144 -7.09 -2.74 17.70
N ILE A 145 -8.10 -2.17 17.07
CA ILE A 145 -9.27 -2.89 16.57
C ILE A 145 -9.52 -2.52 15.12
N GLY A 146 -9.62 -3.51 14.24
CA GLY A 146 -9.94 -3.31 12.83
C GLY A 146 -9.09 -4.14 11.89
N GLN A 147 -9.05 -3.76 10.61
CA GLN A 147 -8.25 -4.42 9.60
C GLN A 147 -6.80 -3.91 9.65
N TYR A 148 -5.90 -4.79 10.09
CA TYR A 148 -4.46 -4.53 10.16
C TYR A 148 -3.67 -5.74 9.65
N TRP A 149 -2.35 -5.60 9.53
CA TRP A 149 -1.47 -6.72 9.19
C TRP A 149 -1.67 -7.92 10.11
N ALA A 150 -1.50 -9.12 9.56
CA ALA A 150 -1.35 -10.32 10.36
C ALA A 150 -0.23 -10.14 11.40
N PRO A 151 -0.39 -10.66 12.64
CA PRO A 151 0.70 -10.71 13.60
C PRO A 151 1.91 -11.40 12.98
N LEU A 152 3.13 -10.92 13.28
CA LEU A 152 4.41 -11.35 12.66
C LEU A 152 4.72 -10.76 11.26
N PHE A 153 3.79 -10.03 10.63
CA PHE A 153 4.10 -9.20 9.46
C PHE A 153 4.37 -7.72 9.82
N GLY A 154 3.89 -7.28 10.98
CA GLY A 154 4.01 -5.90 11.45
C GLY A 154 5.45 -5.38 11.55
N GLU A 155 5.59 -4.09 11.89
CA GLU A 155 6.76 -3.16 11.98
C GLU A 155 8.18 -3.73 12.26
N THR A 156 8.30 -5.00 12.63
CA THR A 156 9.52 -5.76 12.92
C THR A 156 10.07 -6.57 11.74
N ALA A 157 9.32 -6.73 10.64
CA ALA A 157 9.78 -7.45 9.46
C ALA A 157 10.80 -6.63 8.64
N ALA A 158 12.06 -6.59 9.10
CA ALA A 158 13.18 -5.93 8.44
C ALA A 158 13.49 -6.46 7.02
N PHE A 159 12.84 -7.54 6.60
CA PHE A 159 12.94 -8.14 5.27
C PHE A 159 11.99 -7.52 4.24
N ILE A 160 11.08 -6.61 4.61
CA ILE A 160 10.14 -5.98 3.66
C ILE A 160 10.84 -4.82 2.94
N PRO A 161 10.99 -4.87 1.60
CA PRO A 161 11.55 -3.76 0.85
C PRO A 161 10.64 -2.54 0.95
N VAL A 162 11.20 -1.39 1.36
CA VAL A 162 10.50 -0.11 1.34
C VAL A 162 10.65 0.51 -0.05
N SER A 163 9.86 0.02 -1.00
CA SER A 163 9.84 0.52 -2.39
C SER A 163 8.42 0.73 -2.89
N VAL A 164 8.26 1.68 -3.82
CA VAL A 164 7.06 1.81 -4.64
C VAL A 164 6.94 0.71 -5.69
N THR A 165 8.03 -0.02 -5.95
CA THR A 165 8.13 -1.22 -6.80
C THR A 165 7.99 -2.51 -5.99
N HIS A 166 7.18 -2.47 -4.93
CA HIS A 166 6.86 -3.65 -4.14
C HIS A 166 5.57 -4.28 -4.67
N ILE A 167 5.58 -5.62 -4.77
CA ILE A 167 4.43 -6.40 -5.23
C ILE A 167 3.23 -5.98 -4.41
N ALA A 168 2.24 -5.41 -5.09
CA ALA A 168 1.04 -4.85 -4.44
C ALA A 168 0.16 -5.91 -3.74
N PHE A 169 0.59 -7.17 -3.81
CA PHE A 169 -0.01 -8.35 -3.21
C PHE A 169 1.00 -9.04 -2.28
N PRO A 170 0.57 -9.54 -1.12
CA PRO A 170 1.41 -10.41 -0.31
C PRO A 170 1.75 -11.69 -1.07
N VAL A 171 3.03 -11.90 -1.35
CA VAL A 171 3.54 -13.20 -1.75
C VAL A 171 3.77 -13.99 -0.47
N GLY A 172 2.88 -14.94 -0.19
CA GLY A 172 3.10 -15.90 0.89
C GLY A 172 4.31 -16.77 0.57
N LEU A 173 5.40 -16.62 1.33
CA LEU A 173 6.39 -17.69 1.42
C LEU A 173 5.68 -18.89 2.06
N GLY A 174 5.71 -20.02 1.36
CA GLY A 174 4.92 -21.24 1.59
C GLY A 174 4.53 -21.49 3.05
N ALA A 175 3.23 -21.70 3.25
CA ALA A 175 2.55 -22.02 4.52
C ALA A 175 2.36 -20.87 5.54
N SER A 176 2.71 -19.63 5.22
CA SER A 176 2.29 -18.45 6.02
C SER A 176 1.91 -17.27 5.13
N MET A 177 0.74 -16.67 5.37
CA MET A 177 0.24 -15.53 4.58
C MET A 177 0.90 -14.21 5.02
N ILE A 178 2.24 -14.18 4.91
CA ILE A 178 3.09 -13.01 5.20
C ILE A 178 2.61 -11.84 4.32
N GLY A 179 1.99 -10.84 4.96
CA GLY A 179 1.51 -9.62 4.32
C GLY A 179 0.02 -9.57 4.05
N TRP A 180 -0.74 -10.52 4.57
CA TRP A 180 -2.19 -10.38 4.56
C TRP A 180 -2.67 -9.43 5.67
N ARG A 181 -3.84 -8.83 5.45
CA ARG A 181 -4.50 -7.96 6.43
C ARG A 181 -5.81 -8.58 6.83
N PHE A 182 -6.09 -8.61 8.11
CA PHE A 182 -7.27 -9.24 8.67
C PHE A 182 -7.96 -8.29 9.66
N PRO A 183 -9.30 -8.30 9.70
CA PRO A 183 -10.03 -7.76 10.84
C PRO A 183 -9.61 -8.50 12.12
N GLY A 184 -9.28 -7.76 13.17
CA GLY A 184 -8.87 -8.34 14.43
C GLY A 184 -8.82 -7.35 15.59
N VAL A 185 -8.47 -7.88 16.75
CA VAL A 185 -8.15 -7.12 17.96
C VAL A 185 -6.70 -7.41 18.29
N PHE A 186 -5.86 -6.39 18.31
CA PHE A 186 -4.42 -6.54 18.50
C PHE A 186 -3.99 -5.79 19.76
N LEU A 187 -3.15 -6.41 20.57
CA LEU A 187 -2.51 -5.76 21.70
C LEU A 187 -1.02 -5.61 21.41
N PHE A 188 -0.54 -4.36 21.43
CA PHE A 188 0.88 -4.03 21.34
C PHE A 188 1.35 -3.52 22.70
N HIS A 189 2.48 -4.04 23.19
CA HIS A 189 3.09 -3.55 24.42
C HIS A 189 4.61 -3.42 24.27
N ASP A 190 5.11 -2.22 24.54
CA ASP A 190 6.55 -1.94 24.53
C ASP A 190 7.19 -2.48 25.82
N LEU A 191 8.04 -3.50 25.66
CA LEU A 191 8.76 -4.16 26.75
C LEU A 191 10.03 -3.41 27.16
N THR A 192 10.60 -2.61 26.24
CA THR A 192 11.86 -1.89 26.42
C THR A 192 11.78 -0.44 25.89
N PRO A 193 11.01 0.44 26.55
CA PRO A 193 10.73 1.79 26.06
C PRO A 193 11.96 2.72 25.97
N THR A 194 13.09 2.37 26.61
CA THR A 194 14.27 3.24 26.77
C THR A 194 15.57 2.65 26.21
N ASN A 195 15.55 1.48 25.57
CA ASN A 195 16.75 0.79 25.06
C ASN A 195 16.82 0.82 23.53
N PRO A 196 18.03 0.64 22.92
CA PRO A 196 18.17 0.58 21.47
C PRO A 196 17.47 -0.63 20.84
N LEU A 197 17.12 -1.64 21.66
CA LEU A 197 16.33 -2.79 21.26
C LEU A 197 14.85 -2.51 21.54
N LYS A 198 14.02 -2.52 20.48
CA LYS A 198 12.56 -2.46 20.59
C LYS A 198 12.01 -3.89 20.62
N LEU A 199 11.47 -4.30 21.76
CA LEU A 199 10.73 -5.56 21.91
C LEU A 199 9.24 -5.26 22.06
N GLN A 200 8.44 -5.86 21.18
CA GLN A 200 6.99 -5.71 21.16
C GLN A 200 6.34 -7.08 21.21
N LEU A 201 5.34 -7.23 22.09
CA LEU A 201 4.44 -8.38 22.06
C LEU A 201 3.22 -8.02 21.21
N GLU A 202 2.92 -8.86 20.23
CA GLU A 202 1.71 -8.79 19.40
C GLU A 202 0.86 -10.04 19.66
N VAL A 203 -0.41 -9.86 19.98
CA VAL A 203 -1.40 -10.95 20.11
C VAL A 203 -2.64 -10.56 19.32
N ALA A 204 -3.17 -11.48 18.50
CA ALA A 204 -4.45 -11.35 17.81
C ALA A 204 -5.34 -12.56 18.06
#